data_AF-A0A2D5V5H8-F1
#
_entry.id   AF-A0A2D5V5H8-F1
#
_cell.length_a   1.000
_cell.length_b   1.000
_cell.length_c   1.000
_cell.angle_alpha   90.00
_cell.angle_beta   90.00
_cell.angle_gamma   90.00
#
_symmetry.space_group_name_H-M   'P 1'
#
loop_
_entity.id
_entity.type
_entity.pdbx_description
1 polymer ?
#
loop_
_entity_poly.entity_id
_entity_poly.type
_entity_poly.pdbx_seq_one_letter_code
_entity_poly.pdbx_strand_id
1 'polypeptide(L)'
;MGIIKYIYITLLLWITITVNITSVSSQTIDSSKFSLHTVVKSETSYGIAKKYQISLNDFFLANPNASNGLSKGEIVKIPIKLFETKEVGIDIDTVLKKHKVLKGETLWSISKIYGVQLSIIKSYNNLISNNLTDNQILLIPNIIADTINQITPLIKHVDHPLLNSCDTLIIHKVKKKETLYAISKKYQIGLDKIIKHNSFLEEEGLKKGQELKIIYRLKDCIEDSIIPAKDSLLLTDQLINNNVINISLLLPFFIDQSDSIIKECPKNTICSLKKITENSILTYNGIKIALDDLKEKGYNIELSIYDTKYDTTSTKEILSDSLFMKTQLIIGPLYSKNIKLARSYSKNYKIPMVTTYNIPSQALFNYPNLFKLNSSRSTQSKEIANFIRKNNSKENILLIVDKDDRKSRVYGSIFSDEYNDSIYLMDSLNPLDSIPIIFVKRGDDWSYLEKKLSKKTNNIFVICSNKVPFLTYAFNQIIGFSNSQNHYKSKFTVFGFEDLYRMNTIDVKYKNKFNLHFSSNGIVNYDSENVTSFANHYRDKFFSEPTELACESYDMVKSIFLEVFPADTNSSIFYSGLKSDVIFHKIEDNSGSENITVKFYKLNNFILNQLFEN
;
A
#
# COMPACT_ATOMS: atom_id res chain seq x y z
N MET A 1 47.47 -71.04 54.56
CA MET A 1 47.24 -70.36 55.86
C MET A 1 47.86 -68.97 55.74
N GLY A 2 47.20 -67.82 55.85
CA GLY A 2 45.82 -67.51 56.19
C GLY A 2 45.48 -66.07 55.77
N ILE A 3 45.62 -65.73 54.48
CA ILE A 3 45.22 -64.42 53.91
C ILE A 3 44.32 -64.57 52.66
N ILE A 4 44.26 -65.77 52.06
CA ILE A 4 43.49 -66.02 50.82
C ILE A 4 42.02 -66.43 51.09
N LYS A 5 41.59 -66.47 52.36
CA LYS A 5 40.20 -66.79 52.77
C LYS A 5 39.35 -65.56 53.14
N TYR A 6 39.92 -64.36 53.18
CA TYR A 6 39.19 -63.10 53.39
C TYR A 6 38.89 -62.34 52.07
N ILE A 7 39.48 -62.76 50.95
CA ILE A 7 39.33 -62.11 49.64
C ILE A 7 38.17 -62.72 48.81
N TYR A 8 37.64 -63.90 49.20
CA TYR A 8 36.53 -64.56 48.51
C TYR A 8 35.21 -64.61 49.29
N ILE A 9 35.15 -64.11 50.54
CA ILE A 9 33.93 -64.05 51.36
C ILE A 9 33.35 -62.62 51.49
N THR A 10 34.08 -61.59 51.07
CA THR A 10 33.49 -60.26 50.82
C THR A 10 32.97 -60.11 49.38
N LEU A 11 33.21 -61.10 48.52
CA LEU A 11 32.88 -61.06 47.09
C LEU A 11 31.55 -61.76 46.72
N LEU A 12 30.82 -62.34 47.67
CA LEU A 12 29.60 -63.12 47.38
C LEU A 12 28.41 -62.84 48.31
N LEU A 13 28.46 -61.76 49.09
CA LEU A 13 27.36 -61.36 49.99
C LEU A 13 27.15 -59.84 50.07
N TRP A 14 27.37 -59.15 48.95
CA TRP A 14 26.69 -57.87 48.62
C TRP A 14 25.82 -58.06 47.37
N ILE A 15 25.20 -59.24 47.25
CA ILE A 15 24.00 -59.47 46.45
C ILE A 15 22.83 -59.30 47.42
N THR A 16 22.43 -58.04 47.62
CA THR A 16 21.05 -57.53 47.76
C THR A 16 21.12 -56.13 48.36
N ILE A 17 20.38 -55.20 47.75
CA ILE A 17 20.05 -53.82 48.16
C ILE A 17 20.78 -52.73 47.33
N THR A 18 19.96 -52.24 46.39
CA THR A 18 20.02 -50.97 45.66
C THR A 18 21.25 -50.70 44.81
N VAL A 19 21.21 -51.25 43.60
CA VAL A 19 21.76 -50.55 42.44
C VAL A 19 20.91 -49.29 42.23
N ASN A 20 21.33 -48.17 42.83
CA ASN A 20 20.97 -46.86 42.28
C ASN A 20 21.75 -46.73 40.97
N ILE A 21 21.23 -47.40 39.94
CA ILE A 21 21.37 -46.89 38.57
C ILE A 21 20.86 -45.47 38.71
N THR A 22 21.75 -44.49 38.63
CA THR A 22 21.35 -43.22 38.08
C THR A 22 20.80 -43.59 36.72
N SER A 23 19.49 -43.75 36.67
CA SER A 23 18.74 -43.34 35.52
C SER A 23 19.16 -41.88 35.36
N VAL A 24 20.23 -41.67 34.59
CA VAL A 24 20.07 -40.72 33.50
C VAL A 24 18.80 -41.25 32.86
N SER A 25 17.68 -40.62 33.23
CA SER A 25 16.57 -40.61 32.33
C SER A 25 17.23 -40.08 31.05
N SER A 26 17.60 -41.01 30.15
CA SER A 26 17.06 -40.90 28.83
C SER A 26 15.57 -40.71 29.08
N GLN A 27 15.18 -39.45 29.33
CA GLN A 27 13.93 -38.96 28.82
C GLN A 27 14.04 -39.43 27.38
N THR A 28 13.42 -40.58 27.11
CA THR A 28 12.92 -40.88 25.79
C THR A 28 12.12 -39.62 25.51
N ILE A 29 12.76 -38.67 24.82
CA ILE A 29 12.15 -37.41 24.45
C ILE A 29 10.96 -37.91 23.68
N ASP A 30 9.79 -37.68 24.27
CA ASP A 30 8.52 -38.03 23.68
C ASP A 30 8.47 -37.31 22.34
N SER A 31 8.89 -38.02 21.29
CA SER A 31 9.05 -37.49 19.94
C SER A 31 7.69 -37.16 19.32
N SER A 32 6.61 -37.47 20.04
CA SER A 32 5.24 -37.08 19.69
C SER A 32 4.93 -35.61 20.03
N LYS A 33 5.71 -34.96 20.91
CA LYS A 33 5.43 -33.58 21.38
C LYS A 33 6.39 -32.51 20.87
N PHE A 34 7.57 -32.89 20.37
CA PHE A 34 8.56 -31.93 19.90
C PHE A 34 9.28 -32.40 18.63
N SER A 35 9.52 -31.47 17.70
CA SER A 35 10.43 -31.64 16.57
C SER A 35 11.78 -31.01 16.89
N LEU A 36 12.90 -31.60 16.46
CA LEU A 36 14.25 -31.10 16.75
C LEU A 36 14.79 -30.25 15.60
N HIS A 37 15.44 -29.14 15.93
CA HIS A 37 16.05 -28.24 14.96
C HIS A 37 17.48 -27.86 15.37
N THR A 38 18.44 -28.04 14.46
CA THR A 38 19.85 -27.64 14.66
C THR A 38 20.09 -26.24 14.12
N VAL A 39 20.55 -25.33 14.97
CA VAL A 39 20.78 -23.91 14.65
C VAL A 39 21.94 -23.74 13.67
N VAL A 40 21.69 -23.09 12.53
CA VAL A 40 22.72 -22.73 11.55
C VAL A 40 23.17 -21.27 11.68
N LYS A 41 24.23 -20.88 10.95
CA LYS A 41 24.85 -19.55 11.04
C LYS A 41 23.80 -18.45 10.78
N SER A 42 23.72 -17.48 11.69
CA SER A 42 22.83 -16.31 11.62
C SER A 42 21.33 -16.60 11.78
N GLU A 43 20.94 -17.80 12.22
CA GLU A 43 19.57 -18.02 12.71
C GLU A 43 19.37 -17.39 14.11
N THR A 44 18.15 -16.95 14.38
CA THR A 44 17.73 -16.37 15.66
C THR A 44 16.52 -17.12 16.19
N SER A 45 16.28 -17.07 17.50
CA SER A 45 15.10 -17.66 18.16
C SER A 45 13.79 -17.21 17.49
N TYR A 46 13.72 -15.94 17.07
CA TYR A 46 12.61 -15.40 16.29
C TYR A 46 12.51 -16.02 14.88
N GLY A 47 13.64 -16.14 14.17
CA GLY A 47 13.68 -16.75 12.84
C GLY A 47 13.25 -18.21 12.86
N ILE A 48 13.65 -18.96 13.88
CA ILE A 48 13.29 -20.38 14.06
C ILE A 48 11.83 -20.53 14.48
N ALA A 49 11.35 -19.76 15.48
CA ALA A 49 9.94 -19.80 15.88
C ALA A 49 9.01 -19.48 14.69
N LYS A 50 9.38 -18.49 13.88
CA LYS A 50 8.66 -18.13 12.64
C LYS A 50 8.72 -19.23 11.58
N LYS A 51 9.87 -19.88 11.40
CA LYS A 51 10.06 -21.00 10.46
C LYS A 51 9.14 -22.18 10.76
N TYR A 52 8.90 -22.44 12.05
CA TYR A 52 8.04 -23.53 12.52
C TYR A 52 6.62 -23.07 12.91
N GLN A 53 6.27 -21.80 12.67
CA GLN A 53 4.95 -21.22 12.94
C GLN A 53 4.46 -21.42 14.39
N ILE A 54 5.37 -21.39 15.35
CA ILE A 54 5.05 -21.40 16.78
C ILE A 54 5.26 -20.01 17.36
N SER A 55 4.56 -19.70 18.45
CA SER A 55 4.78 -18.42 19.12
C SER A 55 6.20 -18.39 19.69
N LEU A 56 6.81 -17.20 19.69
CA LEU A 56 8.15 -17.04 20.27
C LEU A 56 8.15 -17.39 21.77
N ASN A 57 7.02 -17.18 22.44
CA ASN A 57 6.82 -17.58 23.83
C ASN A 57 6.81 -19.12 23.98
N ASP A 58 6.06 -19.84 23.15
CA ASP A 58 6.05 -21.32 23.15
C ASP A 58 7.45 -21.90 22.83
N PHE A 59 8.19 -21.23 21.95
CA PHE A 59 9.59 -21.58 21.65
C PHE A 59 10.51 -21.39 22.86
N PHE A 60 10.40 -20.28 23.59
CA PHE A 60 11.21 -20.04 24.78
C PHE A 60 10.80 -20.89 25.99
N LEU A 61 9.52 -21.23 26.11
CA LEU A 61 9.05 -22.19 27.12
C LEU A 61 9.67 -23.59 26.90
N ALA A 62 9.81 -24.00 25.64
CA ALA A 62 10.47 -25.27 25.30
C ALA A 62 12.01 -25.17 25.34
N ASN A 63 12.59 -23.97 25.23
CA ASN A 63 14.03 -23.71 25.21
C ASN A 63 14.41 -22.49 26.06
N PRO A 64 14.35 -22.58 27.40
CA PRO A 64 14.57 -21.41 28.27
C PRO A 64 15.93 -20.73 28.06
N ASN A 65 16.97 -21.52 27.74
CA ASN A 65 18.33 -21.03 27.53
C ASN A 65 18.50 -20.20 26.24
N ALA A 66 17.58 -20.33 25.27
CA ALA A 66 17.61 -19.59 24.01
C ALA A 66 17.32 -18.09 24.18
N SER A 67 16.88 -17.67 25.38
CA SER A 67 16.73 -16.26 25.77
C SER A 67 18.06 -15.51 25.85
N ASN A 68 19.16 -16.23 26.09
CA ASN A 68 20.53 -15.69 26.14
C ASN A 68 21.22 -15.66 24.77
N GLY A 69 20.49 -15.95 23.68
CA GLY A 69 21.02 -16.13 22.33
C GLY A 69 21.22 -17.59 21.95
N LEU A 70 21.44 -17.86 20.66
CA LEU A 70 21.63 -19.21 20.12
C LEU A 70 23.03 -19.38 19.55
N SER A 71 23.66 -20.51 19.86
CA SER A 71 24.98 -20.87 19.32
C SER A 71 24.85 -21.72 18.06
N LYS A 72 25.74 -21.52 17.10
CA LYS A 72 25.78 -22.35 15.88
C LYS A 72 26.01 -23.82 16.27
N GLY A 73 25.14 -24.72 15.79
CA GLY A 73 25.18 -26.15 16.08
C GLY A 73 24.36 -26.58 17.29
N GLU A 74 23.77 -25.64 18.03
CA GLU A 74 22.86 -25.93 19.14
C GLU A 74 21.58 -26.61 18.64
N ILE A 75 21.02 -27.54 19.41
CA ILE A 75 19.78 -28.24 19.08
C ILE A 75 18.65 -27.68 19.94
N VAL A 76 17.62 -27.11 19.30
CA VAL A 76 16.44 -26.54 19.95
C VAL A 76 15.19 -27.41 19.70
N LYS A 77 14.31 -27.47 20.69
CA LYS A 77 13.06 -28.23 20.69
C LYS A 77 11.90 -27.37 20.18
N ILE A 78 11.19 -27.84 19.17
CA ILE A 78 10.05 -27.16 18.57
C ILE A 78 8.75 -27.85 19.01
N PRO A 79 7.91 -27.24 19.87
CA PRO A 79 6.66 -27.86 20.32
C PRO A 79 5.70 -28.15 19.17
N ILE A 80 5.16 -29.37 19.13
CA ILE A 80 4.14 -29.83 18.19
C ILE A 80 2.79 -29.73 18.90
N LYS A 81 1.91 -28.82 18.47
CA LYS A 81 0.52 -28.78 18.96
C LYS A 81 -0.29 -29.83 18.21
N LEU A 82 -0.55 -30.96 18.87
CA LEU A 82 -1.53 -31.94 18.41
C LEU A 82 -2.92 -31.33 18.60
N PHE A 83 -3.70 -31.20 17.54
CA PHE A 83 -5.12 -30.88 17.65
C PHE A 83 -5.82 -32.11 18.24
N GLU A 84 -6.13 -32.08 19.54
CA GLU A 84 -7.11 -32.99 20.12
C GLU A 84 -8.50 -32.52 19.66
N THR A 85 -9.16 -33.34 18.84
CA THR A 85 -10.53 -33.11 18.42
C THR A 85 -11.45 -33.27 19.62
N LYS A 86 -11.99 -32.16 20.14
CA LYS A 86 -13.24 -32.25 20.89
C LYS A 86 -14.36 -32.60 19.91
N GLU A 87 -15.03 -33.70 20.20
CA GLU A 87 -16.13 -34.28 19.43
C GLU A 87 -17.19 -33.22 19.11
N VAL A 88 -17.26 -32.83 17.84
CA VAL A 88 -18.47 -32.29 17.22
C VAL A 88 -18.56 -32.97 15.86
N GLY A 89 -19.66 -33.69 15.64
CA GLY A 89 -19.90 -34.53 14.47
C GLY A 89 -19.87 -33.73 13.17
N ILE A 90 -18.70 -33.67 12.55
CA ILE A 90 -18.48 -33.13 11.21
C ILE A 90 -18.03 -34.30 10.33
N ASP A 91 -18.71 -34.44 9.19
CA ASP A 91 -18.47 -35.47 8.18
C ASP A 91 -16.98 -35.56 7.80
N ILE A 92 -16.38 -36.75 7.97
CA ILE A 92 -14.93 -37.00 7.87
C ILE A 92 -14.38 -36.62 6.47
N ASP A 93 -15.23 -36.63 5.45
CA ASP A 93 -14.86 -36.26 4.07
C ASP A 93 -14.61 -34.75 3.89
N THR A 94 -15.07 -33.91 4.84
CA THR A 94 -14.82 -32.47 4.82
C THR A 94 -13.45 -32.07 5.38
N VAL A 95 -12.79 -32.96 6.13
CA VAL A 95 -11.50 -32.67 6.79
C VAL A 95 -10.32 -33.40 6.13
N LEU A 96 -10.54 -34.55 5.48
CA LEU A 96 -9.51 -35.36 4.85
C LEU A 96 -9.98 -35.93 3.50
N LYS A 97 -9.30 -35.55 2.42
CA LYS A 97 -9.58 -36.06 1.06
C LYS A 97 -8.62 -37.18 0.67
N LYS A 98 -9.15 -38.31 0.19
CA LYS A 98 -8.34 -39.40 -0.37
C LYS A 98 -7.98 -39.11 -1.83
N HIS A 99 -6.71 -39.19 -2.18
CA HIS A 99 -6.21 -39.06 -3.54
C HIS A 99 -5.47 -40.33 -3.96
N LYS A 100 -5.85 -40.91 -5.09
CA LYS A 100 -5.19 -42.09 -5.66
C LYS A 100 -4.17 -41.64 -6.70
N VAL A 101 -2.90 -41.95 -6.45
CA VAL A 101 -1.76 -41.58 -7.31
C VAL A 101 -1.91 -42.24 -8.68
N LEU A 102 -1.96 -41.42 -9.73
CA LEU A 102 -1.99 -41.84 -11.12
C LEU A 102 -0.56 -41.96 -11.68
N LYS A 103 -0.41 -42.76 -12.74
CA LYS A 103 0.87 -43.02 -13.38
C LYS A 103 1.53 -41.71 -13.85
N GLY A 104 2.73 -41.44 -13.34
CA GLY A 104 3.49 -40.23 -13.65
C GLY A 104 3.22 -39.03 -12.72
N GLU A 105 2.30 -39.15 -11.76
CA GLU A 105 2.16 -38.16 -10.70
C GLU A 105 3.31 -38.26 -9.69
N THR A 106 3.71 -37.11 -9.18
CA THR A 106 4.73 -36.98 -8.14
C THR A 106 4.11 -36.39 -6.90
N LEU A 107 4.72 -36.63 -5.73
CA LEU A 107 4.24 -36.03 -4.48
C LEU A 107 4.19 -34.50 -4.56
N TRP A 108 5.07 -33.91 -5.39
CA TRP A 108 5.05 -32.49 -5.69
C TRP A 108 3.85 -32.06 -6.56
N SER A 109 3.49 -32.80 -7.61
CA SER A 109 2.33 -32.44 -8.43
C SER A 109 1.03 -32.57 -7.64
N ILE A 110 0.91 -33.61 -6.80
CA ILE A 110 -0.26 -33.84 -5.95
C ILE A 110 -0.39 -32.75 -4.88
N SER A 111 0.72 -32.34 -4.26
CA SER A 111 0.70 -31.25 -3.29
C SER A 111 0.21 -29.93 -3.90
N LYS A 112 0.48 -29.70 -5.19
CA LYS A 112 0.02 -28.51 -5.91
C LYS A 112 -1.46 -28.57 -6.26
N ILE A 113 -1.97 -29.75 -6.62
CA ILE A 113 -3.41 -29.95 -6.90
C ILE A 113 -4.25 -29.56 -5.68
N TYR A 114 -3.81 -29.94 -4.48
CA TYR A 114 -4.59 -29.73 -3.26
C TYR A 114 -4.18 -28.51 -2.43
N GLY A 115 -3.13 -27.78 -2.83
CA GLY A 115 -2.67 -26.61 -2.08
C GLY A 115 -2.09 -26.93 -0.70
N VAL A 116 -1.65 -28.16 -0.45
CA VAL A 116 -1.09 -28.62 0.84
C VAL A 116 0.43 -28.77 0.71
N GLN A 117 1.21 -28.42 1.74
CA GLN A 117 2.66 -28.57 1.68
C GLN A 117 3.09 -30.05 1.63
N LEU A 118 4.18 -30.37 0.91
CA LEU A 118 4.71 -31.74 0.81
C LEU A 118 5.00 -32.33 2.19
N SER A 119 5.58 -31.55 3.10
CA SER A 119 5.87 -31.99 4.48
C SER A 119 4.62 -32.42 5.23
N ILE A 120 3.50 -31.71 5.05
CA ILE A 120 2.21 -32.03 5.67
C ILE A 120 1.63 -33.30 5.06
N ILE A 121 1.69 -33.47 3.73
CA ILE A 121 1.24 -34.71 3.09
C ILE A 121 2.12 -35.89 3.53
N LYS A 122 3.44 -35.69 3.63
CA LYS A 122 4.37 -36.71 4.12
C LYS A 122 4.09 -37.12 5.56
N SER A 123 3.82 -36.16 6.46
CA SER A 123 3.50 -36.48 7.84
C SER A 123 2.16 -37.18 7.98
N TYR A 124 1.13 -36.75 7.23
CA TYR A 124 -0.19 -37.40 7.23
C TYR A 124 -0.17 -38.82 6.67
N ASN A 125 0.77 -39.12 5.78
CA ASN A 125 0.91 -40.43 5.13
C ASN A 125 2.12 -41.23 5.59
N ASN A 126 2.81 -40.79 6.66
CA ASN A 126 4.04 -41.39 7.19
C ASN A 126 5.11 -41.69 6.11
N LEU A 127 5.26 -40.80 5.12
CA LEU A 127 6.19 -40.99 4.01
C LEU A 127 7.60 -40.54 4.39
N ILE A 128 8.56 -41.45 4.27
CA ILE A 128 9.97 -41.17 4.56
C ILE A 128 10.66 -40.49 3.35
N SER A 129 10.24 -40.82 2.12
CA SER A 129 10.77 -40.26 0.88
C SER A 129 9.70 -39.55 0.04
N ASN A 130 10.08 -38.98 -1.11
CA ASN A 130 9.16 -38.31 -2.04
C ASN A 130 8.70 -39.23 -3.19
N ASN A 131 9.17 -40.48 -3.21
CA ASN A 131 8.81 -41.45 -4.24
C ASN A 131 7.41 -41.98 -3.98
N LEU A 132 6.58 -41.98 -5.01
CA LEU A 132 5.23 -42.55 -4.97
C LEU A 132 5.14 -43.73 -5.93
N THR A 133 4.28 -44.68 -5.60
CA THR A 133 3.98 -45.82 -6.46
C THR A 133 2.64 -45.64 -7.15
N ASP A 134 2.52 -46.12 -8.38
CA ASP A 134 1.28 -46.07 -9.14
C ASP A 134 0.13 -46.72 -8.32
N ASN A 135 -1.03 -46.06 -8.27
CA ASN A 135 -2.22 -46.43 -7.50
C ASN A 135 -2.13 -46.31 -5.97
N GLN A 136 -1.04 -45.80 -5.40
CA GLN A 136 -0.94 -45.52 -3.97
C GLN A 136 -2.04 -44.53 -3.53
N ILE A 137 -2.68 -44.75 -2.37
CA ILE A 137 -3.66 -43.81 -1.82
C ILE A 137 -2.97 -42.88 -0.81
N LEU A 138 -3.14 -41.58 -1.01
CA LEU A 138 -2.68 -40.54 -0.11
C LEU A 138 -3.87 -39.87 0.59
N LEU A 139 -3.76 -39.70 1.90
CA LEU A 139 -4.60 -38.87 2.74
C LEU A 139 -4.14 -37.41 2.62
N ILE A 140 -4.99 -36.57 2.05
CA ILE A 140 -4.73 -35.15 1.86
C ILE A 140 -5.60 -34.36 2.83
N PRO A 141 -5.03 -33.76 3.88
CA PRO A 141 -5.81 -32.98 4.82
C PRO A 141 -6.35 -31.71 4.15
N ASN A 142 -7.63 -31.41 4.36
CA ASN A 142 -8.28 -30.18 3.91
C ASN A 142 -7.92 -29.01 4.84
N ILE A 143 -6.62 -28.80 5.03
CA ILE A 143 -6.08 -27.66 5.75
C ILE A 143 -5.75 -26.64 4.67
N ILE A 144 -6.40 -25.48 4.71
CA ILE A 144 -5.98 -24.31 3.92
C ILE A 144 -4.57 -23.96 4.43
N ALA A 145 -3.56 -24.52 3.79
CA ALA A 145 -2.18 -24.28 4.16
C ALA A 145 -1.86 -22.82 3.80
N ASP A 146 -1.55 -22.03 4.81
CA ASP A 146 -1.01 -20.69 4.62
C ASP A 146 0.29 -20.81 3.81
N THR A 147 0.18 -20.55 2.51
CA THR A 147 1.15 -20.89 1.46
C THR A 147 2.21 -19.82 1.31
N ILE A 148 2.63 -19.23 2.42
CA ILE A 148 3.73 -18.28 2.46
C ILE A 148 5.03 -19.09 2.51
N ASN A 149 5.52 -19.44 1.31
CA ASN A 149 6.95 -19.56 0.91
C ASN A 149 7.22 -20.79 0.03
N GLN A 150 6.98 -20.66 -1.28
CA GLN A 150 7.85 -21.22 -2.33
C GLN A 150 7.59 -20.48 -3.66
N ILE A 151 8.57 -19.64 -4.03
CA ILE A 151 8.66 -18.77 -5.23
C ILE A 151 7.31 -18.26 -5.72
N THR A 152 6.76 -17.31 -4.98
CA THR A 152 5.86 -16.32 -5.58
C THR A 152 6.67 -15.46 -6.55
N PRO A 153 6.22 -15.20 -7.79
CA PRO A 153 6.59 -13.94 -8.41
C PRO A 153 6.26 -12.84 -7.39
N LEU A 154 7.19 -11.88 -7.19
CA LEU A 154 6.80 -10.66 -6.50
C LEU A 154 5.61 -10.10 -7.28
N ILE A 155 4.46 -10.05 -6.59
CA ILE A 155 3.10 -9.63 -6.98
C ILE A 155 2.09 -10.77 -6.88
N LYS A 156 1.52 -10.90 -5.67
CA LYS A 156 0.18 -11.47 -5.44
C LYS A 156 -0.80 -10.34 -5.78
N HIS A 157 -1.57 -10.48 -6.86
CA HIS A 157 -2.58 -9.53 -7.35
C HIS A 157 -2.22 -8.03 -7.19
N VAL A 158 -1.53 -7.43 -8.16
CA VAL A 158 -1.81 -6.00 -8.40
C VAL A 158 -3.16 -6.00 -9.11
N ASP A 159 -4.23 -5.65 -8.40
CA ASP A 159 -5.41 -5.07 -9.03
C ASP A 159 -4.91 -3.86 -9.83
N HIS A 160 -4.58 -4.10 -11.10
CA HIS A 160 -4.08 -3.06 -11.99
C HIS A 160 -5.31 -2.42 -12.65
N PRO A 161 -5.51 -1.10 -12.56
CA PRO A 161 -6.72 -0.42 -13.04
C PRO A 161 -6.95 -0.48 -14.56
N LEU A 162 -6.09 -1.18 -15.30
CA LEU A 162 -6.06 -1.28 -16.77
C LEU A 162 -6.28 -2.69 -17.32
N LEU A 163 -6.69 -3.65 -16.49
CA LEU A 163 -6.95 -5.03 -16.89
C LEU A 163 -8.43 -5.32 -16.76
N ASN A 164 -9.01 -6.00 -17.75
CA ASN A 164 -10.37 -6.51 -17.64
C ASN A 164 -10.45 -7.53 -16.48
N SER A 165 -11.66 -7.83 -16.01
CA SER A 165 -11.91 -8.80 -14.93
C SER A 165 -11.21 -10.15 -15.14
N CYS A 166 -10.95 -10.52 -16.38
CA CYS A 166 -10.32 -11.76 -16.81
C CYS A 166 -8.81 -11.65 -17.10
N ASP A 167 -8.23 -10.46 -17.08
CA ASP A 167 -6.86 -10.23 -17.52
C ASP A 167 -5.90 -10.07 -16.32
N THR A 168 -4.71 -10.64 -16.43
CA THR A 168 -3.65 -10.57 -15.42
C THR A 168 -2.37 -10.04 -16.05
N LEU A 169 -1.72 -9.07 -15.41
CA LEU A 169 -0.43 -8.55 -15.85
C LEU A 169 0.70 -9.34 -15.18
N ILE A 170 1.52 -9.98 -15.99
CA ILE A 170 2.73 -10.69 -15.57
C ILE A 170 3.93 -9.87 -16.04
N ILE A 171 4.83 -9.51 -15.13
CA ILE A 171 6.13 -8.93 -15.48
C ILE A 171 7.13 -10.07 -15.66
N HIS A 172 7.54 -10.32 -16.90
CA HIS A 172 8.44 -11.39 -17.26
C HIS A 172 9.86 -10.86 -17.48
N LYS A 173 10.81 -11.30 -16.65
CA LYS A 173 12.23 -10.96 -16.83
C LYS A 173 12.92 -11.93 -17.78
N VAL A 174 13.41 -11.42 -18.90
CA VAL A 174 13.99 -12.17 -20.02
C VAL A 174 15.28 -12.86 -19.61
N LYS A 175 15.35 -14.17 -19.80
CA LYS A 175 16.53 -14.99 -19.51
C LYS A 175 17.55 -14.93 -20.64
N LYS A 176 18.78 -15.38 -20.33
CA LYS A 176 19.86 -15.51 -21.33
C LYS A 176 19.39 -16.46 -22.44
N LYS A 177 19.48 -16.03 -23.71
CA LYS A 177 19.05 -16.76 -24.92
C LYS A 177 17.53 -17.04 -25.03
N GLU A 178 16.69 -16.38 -24.24
CA GLU A 178 15.23 -16.49 -24.37
C GLU A 178 14.74 -15.63 -25.55
N THR A 179 13.82 -16.16 -26.36
CA THR A 179 13.29 -15.47 -27.56
C THR A 179 11.84 -15.04 -27.34
N LEU A 180 11.38 -14.00 -28.06
CA LEU A 180 9.98 -13.57 -28.00
C LEU A 180 9.03 -14.72 -28.36
N TYR A 181 9.42 -15.60 -29.29
CA TYR A 181 8.65 -16.80 -29.65
C TYR A 181 8.51 -17.77 -28.48
N ALA A 182 9.59 -18.06 -27.75
CA ALA A 182 9.54 -18.93 -26.57
C ALA A 182 8.67 -18.35 -25.46
N ILE A 183 8.72 -17.02 -25.27
CA ILE A 183 7.89 -16.30 -24.29
C ILE A 183 6.41 -16.32 -24.70
N SER A 184 6.11 -16.06 -25.98
CA SER A 184 4.76 -16.16 -26.56
C SER A 184 4.16 -17.54 -26.33
N LYS A 185 4.91 -18.62 -26.60
CA LYS A 185 4.46 -19.99 -26.36
C LYS A 185 4.26 -20.30 -24.88
N LYS A 186 5.15 -19.83 -24.02
CA LYS A 186 5.07 -20.02 -22.57
C LYS A 186 3.78 -19.47 -21.97
N TYR A 187 3.33 -18.31 -22.44
CA TYR A 187 2.12 -17.65 -21.94
C TYR A 187 0.90 -17.84 -22.84
N GLN A 188 1.04 -18.55 -23.97
CA GLN A 188 -0.02 -18.76 -24.97
C GLN A 188 -0.63 -17.44 -25.49
N ILE A 189 0.20 -16.42 -25.70
CA ILE A 189 -0.21 -15.08 -26.19
C ILE A 189 0.49 -14.80 -27.52
N GLY A 190 -0.23 -14.17 -28.47
CA GLY A 190 0.34 -13.75 -29.75
C GLY A 190 1.52 -12.78 -29.61
N LEU A 191 2.50 -12.89 -30.50
CA LEU A 191 3.68 -12.01 -30.51
C LEU A 191 3.30 -10.54 -30.68
N ASP A 192 2.32 -10.27 -31.54
CA ASP A 192 1.70 -8.97 -31.77
C ASP A 192 1.18 -8.34 -30.46
N LYS A 193 0.52 -9.13 -29.61
CA LYS A 193 0.01 -8.67 -28.31
C LYS A 193 1.13 -8.39 -27.32
N ILE A 194 2.22 -9.16 -27.37
CA ILE A 194 3.40 -8.91 -26.53
C ILE A 194 4.09 -7.62 -26.97
N ILE A 195 4.30 -7.43 -28.28
CA ILE A 195 4.95 -6.25 -28.84
C ILE A 195 4.11 -4.99 -28.57
N LYS A 196 2.79 -5.04 -28.79
CA LYS A 196 1.87 -3.92 -28.53
C LYS A 196 1.97 -3.33 -27.12
N HIS A 197 2.18 -4.18 -26.10
CA HIS A 197 2.29 -3.73 -24.70
C HIS A 197 3.73 -3.42 -24.25
N ASN A 198 4.69 -3.61 -25.15
CA ASN A 198 6.12 -3.41 -24.95
C ASN A 198 6.72 -2.76 -26.21
N SER A 199 6.20 -1.59 -26.59
CA SER A 199 6.53 -0.90 -27.86
C SER A 199 8.03 -0.68 -28.07
N PHE A 200 8.82 -0.58 -27.00
CA PHE A 200 10.29 -0.54 -27.07
C PHE A 200 10.91 -1.76 -27.80
N LEU A 201 10.20 -2.88 -27.93
CA LEU A 201 10.66 -4.06 -28.66
C LEU A 201 10.80 -3.81 -30.16
N GLU A 202 10.07 -2.84 -30.72
CA GLU A 202 10.12 -2.51 -32.15
C GLU A 202 11.44 -1.82 -32.52
N GLU A 203 11.98 -1.00 -31.61
CA GLU A 203 13.21 -0.24 -31.82
C GLU A 203 14.45 -0.96 -31.27
N GLU A 204 14.35 -1.56 -30.08
CA GLU A 204 15.51 -2.07 -29.36
C GLU A 204 15.70 -3.60 -29.46
N GLY A 205 14.67 -4.31 -29.92
CA GLY A 205 14.62 -5.78 -29.86
C GLY A 205 14.64 -6.34 -28.43
N LEU A 206 14.65 -7.67 -28.31
CA LEU A 206 14.63 -8.36 -27.02
C LEU A 206 16.05 -8.53 -26.45
N LYS A 207 16.32 -7.95 -25.27
CA LYS A 207 17.61 -8.03 -24.57
C LYS A 207 17.51 -8.85 -23.27
N LYS A 208 18.62 -9.48 -22.88
CA LYS A 208 18.71 -10.25 -21.63
C LYS A 208 18.46 -9.34 -20.41
N GLY A 209 17.65 -9.82 -19.47
CA GLY A 209 17.37 -9.14 -18.20
C GLY A 209 16.31 -8.04 -18.30
N GLN A 210 15.81 -7.78 -19.51
CA GLN A 210 14.71 -6.86 -19.78
C GLN A 210 13.41 -7.41 -19.19
N GLU A 211 12.50 -6.52 -18.83
CA GLU A 211 11.20 -6.90 -18.26
C GLU A 211 10.10 -6.65 -19.30
N LEU A 212 9.37 -7.71 -19.66
CA LEU A 212 8.23 -7.64 -20.56
C LEU A 212 6.93 -7.63 -19.77
N LYS A 213 6.02 -6.75 -20.14
CA LYS A 213 4.63 -6.75 -19.72
C LYS A 213 3.86 -7.79 -20.52
N ILE A 214 3.39 -8.83 -19.86
CA ILE A 214 2.60 -9.90 -20.48
C ILE A 214 1.18 -9.81 -19.91
N ILE A 215 0.21 -9.44 -20.75
CA ILE A 215 -1.21 -9.45 -20.38
C ILE A 215 -1.78 -10.82 -20.71
N TYR A 216 -2.05 -11.61 -19.68
CA TYR A 216 -2.54 -12.98 -19.76
C TYR A 216 -4.02 -13.04 -19.39
N ARG A 217 -4.85 -13.59 -20.28
CA ARG A 217 -6.28 -13.80 -20.03
C ARG A 217 -6.52 -15.17 -19.40
N LEU A 218 -7.23 -15.20 -18.28
CA LEU A 218 -7.62 -16.43 -17.59
C LEU A 218 -8.66 -17.18 -18.44
N LYS A 219 -8.41 -18.47 -18.73
CA LYS A 219 -9.26 -19.27 -19.64
C LYS A 219 -10.63 -19.63 -19.05
N ASP A 220 -10.79 -19.58 -17.73
CA ASP A 220 -12.01 -20.00 -17.02
C ASP A 220 -12.67 -18.84 -16.25
N CYS A 221 -12.49 -17.61 -16.71
CA CYS A 221 -13.20 -16.48 -16.10
C CYS A 221 -14.65 -16.46 -16.57
N ILE A 222 -15.59 -16.37 -15.63
CA ILE A 222 -16.98 -16.07 -15.93
C ILE A 222 -17.06 -14.55 -16.07
N GLU A 223 -17.32 -14.04 -17.28
CA GLU A 223 -17.68 -12.64 -17.45
C GLU A 223 -19.09 -12.44 -16.85
N ASP A 224 -19.17 -11.65 -15.76
CA ASP A 224 -20.45 -11.19 -15.24
C ASP A 224 -21.18 -10.46 -16.38
N SER A 225 -22.24 -11.10 -16.89
CA SER A 225 -23.08 -10.56 -17.96
C SER A 225 -23.78 -9.31 -17.43
N ILE A 226 -23.34 -8.14 -17.88
CA ILE A 226 -24.01 -6.88 -17.57
C ILE A 226 -25.23 -6.77 -18.49
N ILE A 227 -26.40 -6.80 -17.86
CA ILE A 227 -27.70 -6.45 -18.44
C ILE A 227 -27.60 -5.02 -19.00
N PRO A 228 -27.88 -4.77 -20.29
CA PRO A 228 -27.96 -3.43 -20.81
C PRO A 228 -29.31 -2.75 -20.50
N ALA A 229 -29.23 -1.43 -20.41
CA ALA A 229 -30.27 -0.40 -20.49
C ALA A 229 -30.97 0.07 -19.19
N LYS A 230 -30.62 1.30 -18.79
CA LYS A 230 -31.61 2.39 -18.81
C LYS A 230 -30.92 3.66 -19.32
N ASP A 231 -31.65 4.43 -20.12
CA ASP A 231 -31.17 5.60 -20.84
C ASP A 231 -30.34 6.54 -19.99
N SER A 232 -29.27 7.02 -20.63
CA SER A 232 -28.43 8.10 -20.13
C SER A 232 -29.33 9.29 -19.78
N LEU A 233 -29.37 9.68 -18.51
CA LEU A 233 -29.74 11.04 -18.18
C LEU A 233 -28.69 11.95 -18.84
N LEU A 234 -29.11 12.61 -19.90
CA LEU A 234 -28.42 13.77 -20.44
C LEU A 234 -28.53 14.84 -19.35
N LEU A 235 -27.44 15.08 -18.62
CA LEU A 235 -27.30 16.25 -17.77
C LEU A 235 -27.12 17.46 -18.70
N THR A 236 -28.24 18.00 -19.18
CA THR A 236 -28.31 19.30 -19.85
C THR A 236 -29.16 20.26 -19.01
N ASP A 237 -28.49 21.28 -18.48
CA ASP A 237 -28.90 22.69 -18.35
C ASP A 237 -30.18 23.10 -17.60
N GLN A 238 -30.72 22.29 -16.69
CA GLN A 238 -31.79 22.74 -15.78
C GLN A 238 -31.68 22.12 -14.38
N LEU A 239 -30.79 22.62 -13.52
CA LEU A 239 -30.66 22.12 -12.13
C LEU A 239 -30.67 23.20 -11.04
N ILE A 240 -31.43 24.28 -11.24
CA ILE A 240 -31.84 25.18 -10.15
C ILE A 240 -33.36 25.43 -10.21
N ASN A 241 -34.13 24.34 -10.35
CA ASN A 241 -35.58 24.36 -10.18
C ASN A 241 -35.98 23.15 -9.30
N ASN A 242 -36.20 23.38 -8.00
CA ASN A 242 -36.87 22.54 -6.99
C ASN A 242 -36.58 21.02 -6.91
N ASN A 243 -35.67 20.47 -7.71
CA ASN A 243 -35.40 19.04 -7.75
C ASN A 243 -34.47 18.63 -6.60
N VAL A 244 -34.88 17.59 -5.88
CA VAL A 244 -34.08 16.96 -4.82
C VAL A 244 -32.82 16.35 -5.43
N ILE A 245 -31.64 16.73 -4.91
CA ILE A 245 -30.35 16.16 -5.25
C ILE A 245 -30.11 14.93 -4.36
N ASN A 246 -30.11 13.75 -4.98
CA ASN A 246 -29.97 12.46 -4.29
C ASN A 246 -28.50 12.03 -4.23
N ILE A 247 -27.94 11.99 -3.03
CA ILE A 247 -26.51 11.69 -2.80
C ILE A 247 -26.38 10.39 -2.06
N SER A 248 -25.50 9.51 -2.53
CA SER A 248 -25.18 8.27 -1.85
C SER A 248 -23.78 8.32 -1.26
N LEU A 249 -23.69 8.10 0.05
CA LEU A 249 -22.44 7.99 0.79
C LEU A 249 -22.16 6.53 1.10
N LEU A 250 -21.02 6.04 0.62
CA LEU A 250 -20.55 4.67 0.83
C LEU A 250 -19.32 4.70 1.73
N LEU A 251 -19.46 4.33 3.01
CA LEU A 251 -18.32 4.21 3.93
C LEU A 251 -18.40 2.87 4.68
N PRO A 252 -17.28 2.28 5.10
CA PRO A 252 -17.28 1.04 5.88
C PRO A 252 -17.45 1.35 7.37
N PHE A 253 -18.69 1.56 7.78
CA PHE A 253 -19.04 1.84 9.17
C PHE A 253 -18.91 0.60 10.07
N PHE A 254 -19.13 -0.61 9.54
CA PHE A 254 -19.20 -1.84 10.34
C PHE A 254 -20.19 -1.69 11.50
N ILE A 255 -21.42 -1.26 11.21
CA ILE A 255 -22.42 -0.90 12.22
C ILE A 255 -22.68 -2.09 13.17
N ASP A 256 -22.96 -3.27 12.62
CA ASP A 256 -23.25 -4.49 13.40
C ASP A 256 -22.12 -4.84 14.40
N GLN A 257 -20.86 -4.67 13.98
CA GLN A 257 -19.70 -4.95 14.81
C GLN A 257 -19.52 -3.87 15.89
N SER A 258 -19.79 -2.61 15.53
CA SER A 258 -19.68 -1.48 16.45
C SER A 258 -20.72 -1.56 17.55
N ASP A 259 -21.97 -1.90 17.21
CA ASP A 259 -23.06 -2.12 18.16
C ASP A 259 -22.73 -3.27 19.11
N SER A 260 -22.16 -4.36 18.60
CA SER A 260 -21.72 -5.49 19.42
C SER A 260 -20.62 -5.08 20.41
N ILE A 261 -19.60 -4.34 19.95
CA ILE A 261 -18.50 -3.84 20.80
C ILE A 261 -19.04 -2.93 21.92
N ILE A 262 -19.95 -2.02 21.59
CA ILE A 262 -20.50 -1.07 22.56
C ILE A 262 -21.39 -1.81 23.58
N LYS A 263 -22.23 -2.74 23.10
CA LYS A 263 -23.14 -3.51 23.97
C LYS A 263 -22.41 -4.42 24.94
N GLU A 264 -21.34 -5.06 24.48
CA GLU A 264 -20.51 -5.96 25.29
C GLU A 264 -19.43 -5.22 26.09
N CYS A 265 -19.37 -3.88 25.98
CA CYS A 265 -18.34 -3.09 26.64
C CYS A 265 -18.50 -3.17 28.18
N PRO A 266 -17.49 -3.68 28.91
CA PRO A 266 -17.56 -3.75 30.36
C PRO A 266 -17.70 -2.36 30.99
N LYS A 267 -18.49 -2.28 32.07
CA LYS A 267 -18.60 -1.05 32.87
C LYS A 267 -17.21 -0.59 33.32
N ASN A 268 -16.96 0.72 33.26
CA ASN A 268 -15.70 1.37 33.60
C ASN A 268 -14.51 0.97 32.72
N THR A 269 -14.75 0.47 31.51
CA THR A 269 -13.69 0.26 30.50
C THR A 269 -13.94 1.12 29.26
N ILE A 270 -12.86 1.45 28.55
CA ILE A 270 -12.93 2.19 27.28
C ILE A 270 -12.83 1.17 26.16
N CYS A 271 -13.93 0.94 25.44
CA CYS A 271 -13.95 0.09 24.26
C CYS A 271 -13.73 0.95 23.01
N SER A 272 -12.60 0.74 22.34
CA SER A 272 -12.26 1.45 21.12
C SER A 272 -12.89 0.78 19.90
N LEU A 273 -13.47 1.59 19.01
CA LEU A 273 -13.92 1.12 17.71
C LEU A 273 -12.72 0.77 16.82
N LYS A 274 -12.97 0.02 15.75
CA LYS A 274 -11.94 -0.23 14.73
C LYS A 274 -11.55 1.10 14.08
N LYS A 275 -10.26 1.28 13.79
CA LYS A 275 -9.78 2.53 13.18
C LYS A 275 -10.46 2.89 11.86
N ILE A 276 -10.86 1.87 11.09
CA ILE A 276 -11.59 2.04 9.83
C ILE A 276 -12.98 2.65 10.08
N THR A 277 -13.68 2.19 11.11
CA THR A 277 -14.97 2.75 11.55
C THR A 277 -14.79 4.18 12.05
N GLU A 278 -13.79 4.44 12.90
CA GLU A 278 -13.50 5.80 13.39
C GLU A 278 -13.26 6.76 12.22
N ASN A 279 -12.44 6.38 11.25
CA ASN A 279 -12.19 7.20 10.06
C ASN A 279 -13.47 7.43 9.24
N SER A 280 -14.33 6.42 9.13
CA SER A 280 -15.62 6.55 8.43
C SER A 280 -16.55 7.54 9.14
N ILE A 281 -16.61 7.51 10.48
CA ILE A 281 -17.37 8.47 11.28
C ILE A 281 -16.80 9.89 11.12
N LEU A 282 -15.48 10.05 11.21
CA LEU A 282 -14.83 11.36 11.05
C LEU A 282 -15.05 11.94 9.65
N THR A 283 -14.97 11.11 8.61
CA THR A 283 -15.30 11.50 7.23
C THR A 283 -16.77 11.89 7.11
N TYR A 284 -17.69 11.08 7.64
CA TYR A 284 -19.12 11.40 7.66
C TYR A 284 -19.40 12.74 8.33
N ASN A 285 -18.77 13.02 9.47
CA ASN A 285 -18.98 14.28 10.19
C ASN A 285 -18.59 15.50 9.35
N GLY A 286 -17.45 15.45 8.66
CA GLY A 286 -17.02 16.52 7.74
C GLY A 286 -17.99 16.72 6.56
N ILE A 287 -18.43 15.61 5.95
CA ILE A 287 -19.44 15.62 4.89
C ILE A 287 -20.75 16.23 5.39
N LYS A 288 -21.18 15.87 6.60
CA LYS A 288 -22.45 16.32 7.15
C LYS A 288 -22.49 17.83 7.33
N ILE A 289 -21.43 18.44 7.88
CA ILE A 289 -21.33 19.91 8.00
C ILE A 289 -21.36 20.55 6.60
N ALA A 290 -20.61 20.03 5.63
CA ALA A 290 -20.62 20.56 4.27
C ALA A 290 -22.00 20.53 3.61
N LEU A 291 -22.76 19.45 3.81
CA LEU A 291 -24.12 19.31 3.30
C LEU A 291 -25.10 20.24 4.00
N ASP A 292 -24.97 20.46 5.30
CA ASP A 292 -25.81 21.40 6.03
C ASP A 292 -25.57 22.84 5.54
N ASP A 293 -24.31 23.24 5.34
CA ASP A 293 -23.98 24.54 4.73
C ASP A 293 -24.50 24.68 3.29
N LEU A 294 -24.60 23.59 2.54
CA LEU A 294 -25.19 23.61 1.19
C LEU A 294 -26.71 23.75 1.27
N LYS A 295 -27.37 23.09 2.22
CA LYS A 295 -28.81 23.26 2.46
C LYS A 295 -29.16 24.69 2.85
N GLU A 296 -28.35 25.32 3.71
CA GLU A 296 -28.51 26.73 4.08
C GLU A 296 -28.35 27.68 2.87
N LYS A 297 -27.55 27.29 1.88
CA LYS A 297 -27.40 28.01 0.60
C LYS A 297 -28.55 27.74 -0.40
N GLY A 298 -29.55 26.94 -0.03
CA GLY A 298 -30.75 26.68 -0.82
C GLY A 298 -30.74 25.37 -1.63
N TYR A 299 -29.71 24.53 -1.51
CA TYR A 299 -29.71 23.22 -2.18
C TYR A 299 -30.68 22.26 -1.49
N ASN A 300 -31.60 21.67 -2.26
CA ASN A 300 -32.48 20.61 -1.75
C ASN A 300 -31.78 19.25 -1.85
N ILE A 301 -31.20 18.77 -0.74
CA ILE A 301 -30.33 17.57 -0.74
C ILE A 301 -30.90 16.45 0.13
N GLU A 302 -30.98 15.24 -0.45
CA GLU A 302 -31.27 13.99 0.25
C GLU A 302 -30.02 13.10 0.28
N LEU A 303 -29.62 12.68 1.48
CA LEU A 303 -28.43 11.84 1.70
C LEU A 303 -28.85 10.42 2.09
N SER A 304 -28.46 9.45 1.27
CA SER A 304 -28.54 8.03 1.58
C SER A 304 -27.17 7.52 2.05
N ILE A 305 -27.13 6.80 3.17
CA ILE A 305 -25.89 6.32 3.80
C ILE A 305 -25.85 4.80 3.73
N TYR A 306 -24.74 4.24 3.24
CA TYR A 306 -24.58 2.81 3.05
C TYR A 306 -23.30 2.30 3.74
N ASP A 307 -23.44 1.25 4.55
CA ASP A 307 -22.33 0.56 5.19
C ASP A 307 -21.72 -0.49 4.25
N THR A 308 -20.58 -0.14 3.65
CA THR A 308 -19.90 -1.05 2.71
C THR A 308 -19.15 -2.20 3.38
N LYS A 309 -18.96 -2.18 4.71
CA LYS A 309 -18.26 -3.21 5.50
C LYS A 309 -16.87 -3.62 4.98
N TYR A 310 -16.23 -2.78 4.14
CA TYR A 310 -15.02 -3.13 3.38
C TYR A 310 -15.19 -4.42 2.53
N ASP A 311 -16.42 -4.73 2.15
CA ASP A 311 -16.78 -5.98 1.48
C ASP A 311 -17.36 -5.73 0.09
N THR A 312 -16.91 -6.53 -0.87
CA THR A 312 -17.34 -6.40 -2.27
C THR A 312 -18.74 -6.93 -2.50
N THR A 313 -19.20 -7.91 -1.72
CA THR A 313 -20.55 -8.46 -1.81
C THR A 313 -21.56 -7.45 -1.30
N SER A 314 -21.35 -6.90 -0.10
CA SER A 314 -22.16 -5.80 0.43
C SER A 314 -22.18 -4.60 -0.51
N THR A 315 -21.05 -4.26 -1.15
CA THR A 315 -21.02 -3.18 -2.14
C THR A 315 -21.87 -3.51 -3.38
N LYS A 316 -21.83 -4.74 -3.90
CA LYS A 316 -22.67 -5.15 -5.04
C LYS A 316 -24.17 -5.10 -4.69
N GLU A 317 -24.54 -5.49 -3.48
CA GLU A 317 -25.91 -5.39 -2.96
C GLU A 317 -26.36 -3.91 -2.92
N ILE A 318 -25.53 -3.02 -2.34
CA ILE A 318 -25.78 -1.57 -2.31
C ILE A 318 -25.97 -1.01 -3.72
N LEU A 319 -25.11 -1.35 -4.67
CA LEU A 319 -25.21 -0.85 -6.05
C LEU A 319 -26.47 -1.35 -6.79
N SER A 320 -27.11 -2.40 -6.28
CA SER A 320 -28.37 -2.95 -6.81
C SER A 320 -29.60 -2.42 -6.05
N ASP A 321 -29.41 -1.61 -5.01
CA ASP A 321 -30.47 -1.07 -4.20
C ASP A 321 -31.30 -0.01 -4.96
N SER A 322 -32.62 -0.06 -4.80
CA SER A 322 -33.55 0.80 -5.53
C SER A 322 -33.44 2.30 -5.18
N LEU A 323 -33.02 2.62 -3.95
CA LEU A 323 -32.74 3.99 -3.52
C LEU A 323 -31.40 4.45 -4.09
N PHE A 324 -30.39 3.58 -4.08
CA PHE A 324 -29.09 3.85 -4.69
C PHE A 324 -29.20 4.17 -6.19
N MET A 325 -30.07 3.47 -6.92
CA MET A 325 -30.28 3.71 -8.35
C MET A 325 -30.76 5.13 -8.69
N LYS A 326 -31.28 5.90 -7.72
CA LYS A 326 -31.68 7.31 -7.90
C LYS A 326 -30.54 8.31 -7.73
N THR A 327 -29.35 7.83 -7.36
CA THR A 327 -28.25 8.70 -6.96
C THR A 327 -27.70 9.54 -8.12
N GLN A 328 -27.44 10.81 -7.84
CA GLN A 328 -26.88 11.81 -8.76
C GLN A 328 -25.44 12.20 -8.39
N LEU A 329 -24.97 11.83 -7.20
CA LEU A 329 -23.59 11.98 -6.77
C LEU A 329 -23.23 10.83 -5.81
N ILE A 330 -22.11 10.17 -6.10
CA ILE A 330 -21.54 9.11 -5.26
C ILE A 330 -20.37 9.67 -4.47
N ILE A 331 -20.42 9.56 -3.14
CA ILE A 331 -19.32 9.92 -2.25
C ILE A 331 -18.74 8.66 -1.61
N GLY A 332 -17.42 8.48 -1.71
CA GLY A 332 -16.73 7.24 -1.36
C GLY A 332 -16.79 6.22 -2.51
N PRO A 333 -16.43 4.94 -2.27
CA PRO A 333 -15.94 4.34 -1.03
C PRO A 333 -14.53 4.79 -0.62
N LEU A 334 -14.13 4.49 0.63
CA LEU A 334 -12.79 4.80 1.16
C LEU A 334 -11.67 3.83 0.75
N TYR A 335 -11.99 2.73 0.05
CA TYR A 335 -11.01 1.65 -0.15
C TYR A 335 -11.07 0.98 -1.52
N SER A 336 -9.90 0.54 -1.98
CA SER A 336 -9.61 0.21 -3.39
C SER A 336 -10.56 -0.81 -4.04
N LYS A 337 -10.88 -1.92 -3.35
CA LYS A 337 -11.77 -2.96 -3.90
C LYS A 337 -13.18 -2.42 -4.17
N ASN A 338 -13.72 -1.65 -3.24
CA ASN A 338 -15.07 -1.11 -3.33
C ASN A 338 -15.10 0.09 -4.29
N ILE A 339 -14.04 0.90 -4.32
CA ILE A 339 -13.85 1.97 -5.32
C ILE A 339 -13.91 1.40 -6.74
N LYS A 340 -13.32 0.23 -7.01
CA LYS A 340 -13.34 -0.41 -8.34
C LYS A 340 -14.76 -0.74 -8.81
N LEU A 341 -15.63 -1.20 -7.90
CA LEU A 341 -17.03 -1.48 -8.20
C LEU A 341 -17.81 -0.18 -8.42
N ALA A 342 -17.74 0.75 -7.46
CA ALA A 342 -18.47 2.02 -7.49
C ALA A 342 -18.08 2.89 -8.70
N ARG A 343 -16.79 2.97 -9.07
CA ARG A 343 -16.36 3.74 -10.25
C ARG A 343 -16.85 3.15 -11.57
N SER A 344 -17.01 1.82 -11.63
CA SER A 344 -17.55 1.14 -12.82
C SER A 344 -19.04 1.44 -12.97
N TYR A 345 -19.77 1.43 -11.85
CA TYR A 345 -21.16 1.89 -11.80
C TYR A 345 -21.26 3.37 -12.22
N SER A 346 -20.50 4.25 -11.56
CA SER A 346 -20.41 5.69 -11.86
C SER A 346 -20.19 5.96 -13.35
N LYS A 347 -19.24 5.28 -13.99
CA LYS A 347 -19.01 5.39 -15.44
C LYS A 347 -20.21 4.93 -16.27
N ASN A 348 -20.76 3.75 -15.98
CA ASN A 348 -21.83 3.15 -16.78
C ASN A 348 -23.10 4.00 -16.76
N TYR A 349 -23.41 4.61 -15.60
CA TYR A 349 -24.58 5.45 -15.39
C TYR A 349 -24.29 6.96 -15.51
N LYS A 350 -23.04 7.34 -15.84
CA LYS A 350 -22.57 8.73 -15.96
C LYS A 350 -22.82 9.58 -14.71
N ILE A 351 -22.71 8.97 -13.52
CA ILE A 351 -22.93 9.63 -12.24
C ILE A 351 -21.57 10.11 -11.68
N PRO A 352 -21.40 11.39 -11.35
CA PRO A 352 -20.21 11.89 -10.67
C PRO A 352 -19.88 11.10 -9.40
N MET A 353 -18.60 10.82 -9.20
CA MET A 353 -18.08 10.09 -8.04
C MET A 353 -16.84 10.78 -7.50
N VAL A 354 -16.77 10.98 -6.19
CA VAL A 354 -15.59 11.50 -5.51
C VAL A 354 -15.26 10.64 -4.28
N THR A 355 -13.98 10.56 -3.92
CA THR A 355 -13.54 9.86 -2.70
C THR A 355 -12.42 10.61 -1.99
N THR A 356 -12.43 10.57 -0.65
CA THR A 356 -11.32 11.09 0.18
C THR A 356 -10.13 10.14 0.21
N TYR A 357 -10.28 8.91 -0.31
CA TYR A 357 -9.14 8.02 -0.48
C TYR A 357 -8.25 8.53 -1.62
N ASN A 358 -6.97 8.77 -1.31
CA ASN A 358 -6.00 9.22 -2.31
C ASN A 358 -5.68 8.08 -3.30
N ILE A 359 -6.52 7.95 -4.32
CA ILE A 359 -6.37 6.98 -5.40
C ILE A 359 -5.15 7.32 -6.28
N PRO A 360 -4.45 6.32 -6.83
CA PRO A 360 -3.43 6.58 -7.84
C PRO A 360 -4.09 7.23 -9.08
N SER A 361 -3.42 8.18 -9.74
CA SER A 361 -4.01 8.88 -10.90
C SER A 361 -4.37 7.94 -12.05
N GLN A 362 -3.74 6.76 -12.14
CA GLN A 362 -4.13 5.70 -13.09
C GLN A 362 -5.56 5.19 -12.88
N ALA A 363 -6.16 5.42 -11.71
CA ALA A 363 -7.55 5.04 -11.45
C ALA A 363 -8.56 5.93 -12.19
N LEU A 364 -8.13 7.09 -12.71
CA LEU A 364 -8.96 8.03 -13.44
C LEU A 364 -9.05 7.69 -14.94
N PHE A 365 -8.10 6.94 -15.49
CA PHE A 365 -8.11 6.56 -16.90
C PHE A 365 -9.35 5.76 -17.28
N ASN A 366 -10.07 6.20 -18.32
CA ASN A 366 -11.34 5.65 -18.77
C ASN A 366 -12.50 5.78 -17.77
N TYR A 367 -12.42 6.63 -16.75
CA TYR A 367 -13.49 6.87 -15.78
C TYR A 367 -13.84 8.36 -15.72
N PRO A 368 -14.53 8.92 -16.73
CA PRO A 368 -14.74 10.36 -16.89
C PRO A 368 -15.56 11.01 -15.78
N ASN A 369 -16.29 10.22 -14.99
CA ASN A 369 -17.11 10.69 -13.89
C ASN A 369 -16.42 10.59 -12.52
N LEU A 370 -15.16 10.15 -12.46
CA LEU A 370 -14.41 10.03 -11.21
C LEU A 370 -13.58 11.28 -10.96
N PHE A 371 -13.70 11.83 -9.76
CA PHE A 371 -13.00 13.01 -9.29
C PHE A 371 -12.07 12.65 -8.13
N LYS A 372 -10.84 13.13 -8.19
CA LYS A 372 -9.80 12.91 -7.19
C LYS A 372 -9.43 14.23 -6.53
N LEU A 373 -9.63 14.32 -5.22
CA LEU A 373 -9.38 15.54 -4.43
C LEU A 373 -7.90 15.91 -4.31
N ASN A 374 -7.01 14.93 -4.29
CA ASN A 374 -5.59 15.17 -4.07
C ASN A 374 -4.83 15.34 -5.40
N SER A 375 -3.96 16.34 -5.46
CA SER A 375 -2.98 16.48 -6.54
C SER A 375 -2.03 15.28 -6.55
N SER A 376 -1.68 14.82 -7.75
CA SER A 376 -0.70 13.74 -7.87
C SER A 376 0.72 14.24 -7.58
N ARG A 377 1.63 13.32 -7.23
CA ARG A 377 3.05 13.66 -7.13
C ARG A 377 3.63 14.12 -8.48
N SER A 378 3.03 13.71 -9.59
CA SER A 378 3.37 14.21 -10.93
C SER A 378 2.97 15.68 -11.09
N THR A 379 1.73 16.04 -10.73
CA THR A 379 1.24 17.42 -10.69
C THR A 379 2.11 18.27 -9.76
N GLN A 380 2.40 17.78 -8.56
CA GLN A 380 3.28 18.49 -7.63
C GLN A 380 4.69 18.67 -8.16
N SER A 381 5.26 17.68 -8.87
CA SER A 381 6.55 17.84 -9.54
C SER A 381 6.53 18.95 -10.59
N LYS A 382 5.48 18.99 -11.40
CA LYS A 382 5.24 20.05 -12.39
C LYS A 382 5.17 21.42 -11.70
N GLU A 383 4.35 21.55 -10.66
CA GLU A 383 4.21 22.84 -9.96
C GLU A 383 5.48 23.25 -9.22
N ILE A 384 6.26 22.33 -8.63
CA ILE A 384 7.58 22.68 -8.05
C ILE A 384 8.49 23.27 -9.15
N ALA A 385 8.48 22.69 -10.37
CA ALA A 385 9.26 23.23 -11.48
C ALA A 385 8.83 24.66 -11.84
N ASN A 386 7.53 24.89 -11.98
CA ASN A 386 6.96 26.21 -12.24
C ASN A 386 7.31 27.23 -11.16
N PHE A 387 7.18 26.83 -9.89
CA PHE A 387 7.52 27.66 -8.74
C PHE A 387 9.00 28.06 -8.73
N ILE A 388 9.91 27.09 -8.90
CA ILE A 388 11.36 27.34 -8.89
C ILE A 388 11.77 28.17 -10.10
N ARG A 389 11.20 27.91 -11.28
CA ARG A 389 11.47 28.71 -12.49
C ARG A 389 11.08 30.18 -12.29
N LYS A 390 9.90 30.42 -11.72
CA LYS A 390 9.39 31.79 -11.47
C LYS A 390 10.20 32.52 -10.40
N ASN A 391 10.53 31.85 -9.29
CA ASN A 391 11.05 32.51 -8.09
C ASN A 391 12.56 32.35 -7.86
N ASN A 392 13.19 31.35 -8.47
CA ASN A 392 14.55 30.91 -8.13
C ASN A 392 15.41 30.54 -9.36
N SER A 393 15.06 30.98 -10.56
CA SER A 393 15.77 30.63 -11.82
C SER A 393 17.25 31.02 -11.87
N LYS A 394 17.68 31.98 -11.05
CA LYS A 394 19.09 32.43 -10.97
C LYS A 394 19.95 31.64 -9.98
N GLU A 395 19.35 30.74 -9.21
CA GLU A 395 20.03 29.97 -8.18
C GLU A 395 20.66 28.70 -8.77
N ASN A 396 21.57 28.06 -8.03
CA ASN A 396 22.16 26.80 -8.47
C ASN A 396 21.22 25.64 -8.14
N ILE A 397 20.57 25.05 -9.15
CA ILE A 397 19.53 24.03 -8.94
C ILE A 397 20.10 22.64 -9.25
N LEU A 398 19.99 21.72 -8.30
CA LEU A 398 20.39 20.32 -8.41
C LEU A 398 19.15 19.42 -8.27
N LEU A 399 18.74 18.83 -9.38
CA LEU A 399 17.62 17.89 -9.42
C LEU A 399 18.09 16.47 -9.11
N ILE A 400 17.71 15.97 -7.93
CA ILE A 400 18.10 14.66 -7.41
C ILE A 400 16.98 13.65 -7.58
N VAL A 401 17.31 12.52 -8.21
CA VAL A 401 16.38 11.42 -8.51
C VAL A 401 16.93 10.09 -8.05
N ASP A 402 16.08 9.30 -7.36
CA ASP A 402 16.39 7.93 -6.98
C ASP A 402 16.39 7.03 -8.23
N LYS A 403 17.59 6.64 -8.68
CA LYS A 403 17.76 5.83 -9.89
C LYS A 403 17.14 4.45 -9.77
N ASP A 404 16.96 3.92 -8.56
CA ASP A 404 16.36 2.60 -8.34
C ASP A 404 14.82 2.69 -8.24
N ASP A 405 14.26 3.88 -8.00
CA ASP A 405 12.82 4.08 -7.87
C ASP A 405 12.16 4.60 -9.15
N ARG A 406 11.29 3.77 -9.76
CA ARG A 406 10.57 4.14 -10.98
C ARG A 406 9.72 5.40 -10.79
N LYS A 407 9.07 5.57 -9.64
CA LYS A 407 8.22 6.75 -9.39
C LYS A 407 9.07 8.02 -9.32
N SER A 408 10.17 7.99 -8.58
CA SER A 408 11.14 9.10 -8.51
C SER A 408 11.65 9.50 -9.90
N ARG A 409 11.97 8.54 -10.78
CA ARG A 409 12.37 8.84 -12.16
C ARG A 409 11.30 9.57 -12.96
N VAL A 410 10.03 9.16 -12.82
CA VAL A 410 8.90 9.85 -13.48
C VAL A 410 8.75 11.27 -12.95
N TYR A 411 8.81 11.45 -11.61
CA TYR A 411 8.69 12.77 -10.98
C TYR A 411 9.80 13.72 -11.39
N GLY A 412 11.04 13.22 -11.48
CA GLY A 412 12.18 14.01 -11.94
C GLY A 412 12.13 14.36 -13.43
N SER A 413 11.64 13.44 -14.28
CA SER A 413 11.41 13.74 -15.70
C SER A 413 10.39 14.87 -15.84
N ILE A 414 9.22 14.75 -15.21
CA ILE A 414 8.17 15.78 -15.30
C ILE A 414 8.67 17.13 -14.80
N PHE A 415 9.41 17.16 -13.69
CA PHE A 415 10.03 18.39 -13.23
C PHE A 415 10.98 18.97 -14.28
N SER A 416 11.88 18.14 -14.82
CA SER A 416 12.88 18.58 -15.80
C SER A 416 12.22 19.07 -17.09
N ASP A 417 11.22 18.33 -17.59
CA ASP A 417 10.49 18.64 -18.81
C ASP A 417 9.74 19.96 -18.63
N GLU A 418 8.99 20.14 -17.54
CA GLU A 418 8.26 21.39 -17.27
C GLU A 418 9.22 22.57 -17.06
N TYR A 419 10.32 22.40 -16.32
CA TYR A 419 11.28 23.49 -16.09
C TYR A 419 11.92 23.94 -17.41
N ASN A 420 12.30 22.98 -18.26
CA ASN A 420 13.04 23.21 -19.48
C ASN A 420 12.14 23.55 -20.69
N ASP A 421 10.80 23.37 -20.60
CA ASP A 421 9.89 23.59 -21.73
C ASP A 421 10.00 25.02 -22.27
N SER A 422 10.26 25.08 -23.57
CA SER A 422 10.91 26.16 -24.31
C SER A 422 9.97 27.19 -24.93
N ILE A 423 8.65 27.11 -24.70
CA ILE A 423 7.68 28.07 -25.30
C ILE A 423 7.95 29.53 -24.84
N TYR A 424 8.67 29.74 -23.74
CA TYR A 424 9.09 31.06 -23.25
C TYR A 424 10.55 31.43 -23.56
N LEU A 425 11.34 30.51 -24.13
CA LEU A 425 12.71 30.80 -24.55
C LEU A 425 12.70 31.39 -25.96
N MET A 426 12.38 32.68 -26.07
CA MET A 426 12.82 33.44 -27.24
C MET A 426 14.36 33.44 -27.23
N ASP A 427 14.96 32.64 -28.11
CA ASP A 427 16.36 32.75 -28.55
C ASP A 427 17.48 32.56 -27.49
N SER A 428 17.24 31.86 -26.38
CA SER A 428 18.34 31.53 -25.46
C SER A 428 19.01 30.19 -25.81
N LEU A 429 20.28 30.26 -26.22
CA LEU A 429 21.16 29.10 -26.47
C LEU A 429 21.98 28.70 -25.23
N ASN A 430 21.63 29.17 -24.03
CA ASN A 430 22.44 28.95 -22.83
C ASN A 430 22.16 27.58 -22.17
N PRO A 431 23.18 26.72 -21.97
CA PRO A 431 23.05 25.47 -21.20
C PRO A 431 22.63 25.67 -19.74
N LEU A 432 22.67 26.91 -19.23
CA LEU A 432 22.22 27.30 -17.89
C LEU A 432 20.70 27.32 -17.73
N ASP A 433 19.96 27.30 -18.84
CA ASP A 433 18.49 27.35 -18.82
C ASP A 433 17.86 25.96 -18.71
N SER A 434 18.67 24.90 -18.79
CA SER A 434 18.21 23.52 -18.64
C SER A 434 18.76 22.87 -17.36
N ILE A 435 17.89 22.19 -16.62
CA ILE A 435 18.29 21.45 -15.42
C ILE A 435 18.51 19.97 -15.77
N PRO A 436 19.74 19.44 -15.69
CA PRO A 436 19.98 18.02 -15.90
C PRO A 436 19.56 17.19 -14.68
N ILE A 437 18.99 16.02 -14.94
CA ILE A 437 18.63 15.05 -13.89
C ILE A 437 19.90 14.38 -13.34
N ILE A 438 20.04 14.36 -12.02
CA ILE A 438 21.12 13.67 -11.32
C ILE A 438 20.56 12.36 -10.72
N PHE A 439 20.85 11.25 -11.41
CA PHE A 439 20.45 9.90 -10.98
C PHE A 439 21.41 9.33 -9.94
N VAL A 440 20.90 9.05 -8.74
CA VAL A 440 21.67 8.50 -7.60
C VAL A 440 20.88 7.42 -6.88
N LYS A 441 21.55 6.52 -6.16
CA LYS A 441 20.91 5.62 -5.18
C LYS A 441 21.58 5.75 -3.83
N ARG A 442 20.93 5.17 -2.82
CA ARG A 442 21.54 4.95 -1.51
C ARG A 442 22.86 4.21 -1.62
N GLY A 443 23.89 4.75 -0.97
CA GLY A 443 25.24 4.18 -0.94
C GLY A 443 26.12 4.59 -2.12
N ASP A 444 25.63 5.38 -3.07
CA ASP A 444 26.50 6.03 -4.05
C ASP A 444 27.44 7.04 -3.36
N ASP A 445 28.57 7.35 -3.98
CA ASP A 445 29.45 8.44 -3.56
C ASP A 445 28.98 9.75 -4.23
N TRP A 446 28.65 10.75 -3.42
CA TRP A 446 28.19 12.06 -3.88
C TRP A 446 29.31 13.12 -3.97
N SER A 447 30.58 12.74 -3.74
CA SER A 447 31.71 13.67 -3.76
C SER A 447 31.85 14.43 -5.08
N TYR A 448 31.45 13.83 -6.21
CA TYR A 448 31.47 14.50 -7.51
C TYR A 448 30.48 15.67 -7.62
N LEU A 449 29.42 15.67 -6.81
CA LEU A 449 28.43 16.75 -6.76
C LEU A 449 28.94 17.98 -6.02
N GLU A 450 29.93 17.85 -5.14
CA GLU A 450 30.54 18.99 -4.46
C GLU A 450 31.10 20.00 -5.49
N LYS A 451 31.65 19.50 -6.60
CA LYS A 451 32.17 20.33 -7.70
C LYS A 451 31.08 21.09 -8.46
N LYS A 452 29.83 20.68 -8.34
CA LYS A 452 28.66 21.35 -8.95
C LYS A 452 28.04 22.39 -8.02
N LEU A 453 28.53 22.54 -6.79
CA LEU A 453 28.00 23.50 -5.83
C LEU A 453 28.56 24.91 -6.07
N SER A 454 27.68 25.90 -5.91
CA SER A 454 28.02 27.30 -5.96
C SER A 454 28.44 27.82 -4.59
N LYS A 455 29.49 28.65 -4.57
CA LYS A 455 29.91 29.43 -3.41
C LYS A 455 29.23 30.80 -3.35
N LYS A 456 28.65 31.26 -4.46
CA LYS A 456 28.10 32.61 -4.63
C LYS A 456 26.58 32.65 -4.52
N THR A 457 25.92 31.68 -5.15
CA THR A 457 24.46 31.54 -5.20
C THR A 457 23.99 30.46 -4.25
N ASN A 458 22.69 30.45 -3.96
CA ASN A 458 22.07 29.41 -3.17
C ASN A 458 22.10 28.07 -3.93
N ASN A 459 22.32 26.98 -3.20
CA ASN A 459 22.29 25.62 -3.75
C ASN A 459 20.94 24.99 -3.43
N ILE A 460 20.06 24.93 -4.41
CA ILE A 460 18.71 24.37 -4.30
C ILE A 460 18.76 22.90 -4.69
N PHE A 461 18.54 22.00 -3.74
CA PHE A 461 18.37 20.58 -3.99
C PHE A 461 16.89 20.26 -4.14
N VAL A 462 16.48 19.85 -5.33
CA VAL A 462 15.11 19.38 -5.59
C VAL A 462 15.12 17.86 -5.53
N ILE A 463 14.46 17.26 -4.54
CA ILE A 463 14.42 15.81 -4.34
C ILE A 463 13.05 15.28 -4.74
N CYS A 464 12.97 14.71 -5.95
CA CYS A 464 11.72 14.16 -6.49
C CYS A 464 11.49 12.72 -6.03
N SER A 465 11.31 12.48 -4.72
CA SER A 465 11.05 11.14 -4.16
C SER A 465 10.10 11.20 -2.97
N ASN A 466 9.35 10.13 -2.74
CA ASN A 466 8.52 9.94 -1.55
C ASN A 466 8.97 8.74 -0.70
N LYS A 467 10.16 8.18 -0.97
CA LYS A 467 10.72 7.08 -0.18
C LYS A 467 11.55 7.64 0.97
N VAL A 468 11.00 7.61 2.18
CA VAL A 468 11.69 8.07 3.41
C VAL A 468 13.14 7.58 3.48
N PRO A 469 13.49 6.30 3.24
CA PRO A 469 14.89 5.87 3.34
C PRO A 469 15.84 6.54 2.32
N PHE A 470 15.36 6.88 1.12
CA PHE A 470 16.14 7.63 0.15
C PHE A 470 16.21 9.10 0.52
N LEU A 471 15.09 9.70 0.95
CA LEU A 471 15.03 11.07 1.43
C LEU A 471 16.01 11.32 2.57
N THR A 472 16.04 10.46 3.60
CA THR A 472 17.01 10.53 4.71
C THR A 472 18.44 10.51 4.20
N TYR A 473 18.75 9.59 3.29
CA TYR A 473 20.10 9.45 2.73
C TYR A 473 20.50 10.71 1.94
N ALA A 474 19.66 11.18 1.03
CA ALA A 474 19.92 12.40 0.25
C ALA A 474 20.12 13.62 1.17
N PHE A 475 19.29 13.77 2.19
CA PHE A 475 19.39 14.87 3.15
C PHE A 475 20.71 14.83 3.94
N ASN A 476 21.16 13.64 4.35
CA ASN A 476 22.45 13.46 5.02
C ASN A 476 23.65 13.80 4.12
N GLN A 477 23.56 13.54 2.82
CA GLN A 477 24.60 13.96 1.86
C GLN A 477 24.68 15.50 1.79
N ILE A 478 23.53 16.17 1.78
CA ILE A 478 23.45 17.65 1.79
C ILE A 478 24.02 18.22 3.10
N ILE A 479 23.75 17.58 4.24
CA ILE A 479 24.41 17.91 5.51
C ILE A 479 25.93 17.81 5.39
N GLY A 480 26.44 16.73 4.79
CA GLY A 480 27.85 16.52 4.50
C GLY A 480 28.46 17.68 3.70
N PHE A 481 27.82 18.08 2.59
CA PHE A 481 28.26 19.23 1.79
C PHE A 481 28.32 20.52 2.60
N SER A 482 27.30 20.77 3.44
CA SER A 482 27.24 21.96 4.29
C SER A 482 28.30 22.01 5.40
N ASN A 483 29.00 20.90 5.64
CA ASN A 483 30.10 20.80 6.60
C ASN A 483 31.47 20.67 5.91
N SER A 484 31.51 20.62 4.57
CA SER A 484 32.76 20.53 3.81
C SER A 484 33.59 21.81 3.92
N GLN A 485 34.91 21.68 3.82
CA GLN A 485 35.83 22.82 3.88
C GLN A 485 35.53 23.87 2.80
N ASN A 486 35.02 23.45 1.64
CA ASN A 486 34.75 24.35 0.52
C ASN A 486 33.39 25.05 0.60
N HIS A 487 32.40 24.43 1.26
CA HIS A 487 31.01 24.87 1.21
C HIS A 487 30.35 25.09 2.59
N TYR A 488 31.12 25.10 3.68
CA TYR A 488 30.59 25.40 5.02
C TYR A 488 29.91 26.77 5.17
N LYS A 489 30.22 27.72 4.28
CA LYS A 489 29.57 29.04 4.19
C LYS A 489 28.54 29.15 3.06
N SER A 490 28.40 28.13 2.22
CA SER A 490 27.41 28.14 1.13
C SER A 490 26.00 28.09 1.70
N LYS A 491 25.06 28.71 0.99
CA LYS A 491 23.63 28.60 1.28
C LYS A 491 23.07 27.35 0.61
N PHE A 492 22.14 26.72 1.30
CA PHE A 492 21.51 25.48 0.88
C PHE A 492 20.01 25.57 1.13
N THR A 493 19.22 25.17 0.15
CA THR A 493 17.78 25.01 0.26
C THR A 493 17.37 23.62 -0.23
N VAL A 494 16.46 22.96 0.47
CA VAL A 494 15.90 21.68 0.03
C VAL A 494 14.46 21.86 -0.38
N PHE A 495 14.11 21.39 -1.59
CA PHE A 495 12.76 21.28 -2.12
C PHE A 495 12.37 19.81 -2.28
N GLY A 496 11.08 19.51 -2.14
CA GLY A 496 10.52 18.23 -2.54
C GLY A 496 9.06 18.13 -2.13
N PHE A 497 8.61 16.91 -1.87
CA PHE A 497 7.25 16.66 -1.39
C PHE A 497 7.15 16.76 0.12
N GLU A 498 5.93 16.90 0.62
CA GLU A 498 5.58 16.93 2.06
C GLU A 498 6.19 15.77 2.89
N ASP A 499 6.54 14.63 2.27
CA ASP A 499 7.28 13.54 2.92
C ASP A 499 8.57 14.02 3.61
N LEU A 500 9.28 15.00 3.03
CA LEU A 500 10.49 15.60 3.63
C LEU A 500 10.19 16.35 4.93
N TYR A 501 9.02 16.98 5.01
CA TYR A 501 8.58 17.67 6.21
C TYR A 501 8.14 16.67 7.28
N ARG A 502 7.33 15.67 6.90
CA ARG A 502 6.74 14.68 7.83
C ARG A 502 7.71 13.59 8.29
N MET A 503 8.84 13.35 7.61
CA MET A 503 9.79 12.33 8.05
C MET A 503 10.44 12.67 9.39
N ASN A 504 10.45 11.73 10.34
CA ASN A 504 11.10 11.93 11.64
C ASN A 504 12.59 11.55 11.65
N THR A 505 13.10 11.01 10.54
CA THR A 505 14.49 10.55 10.41
C THR A 505 15.52 11.68 10.35
N ILE A 506 15.07 12.91 10.09
CA ILE A 506 15.90 14.11 10.03
C ILE A 506 15.37 15.11 11.05
N ASP A 507 16.27 15.59 11.91
CA ASP A 507 15.94 16.57 12.94
C ASP A 507 15.43 17.88 12.33
N VAL A 508 14.43 18.48 12.97
CA VAL A 508 13.82 19.75 12.54
C VAL A 508 14.84 20.89 12.44
N LYS A 509 15.91 20.88 13.25
CA LYS A 509 17.01 21.85 13.16
C LYS A 509 17.68 21.84 11.79
N TYR A 510 17.88 20.66 11.20
CA TYR A 510 18.45 20.57 9.86
C TYR A 510 17.44 21.01 8.81
N LYS A 511 16.17 20.59 8.93
CA LYS A 511 15.09 21.07 8.04
C LYS A 511 15.01 22.61 8.03
N ASN A 512 15.16 23.23 9.19
CA ASN A 512 15.20 24.69 9.33
C ASN A 512 16.49 25.30 8.76
N LYS A 513 17.66 24.72 9.06
CA LYS A 513 18.97 25.16 8.52
C LYS A 513 18.96 25.21 6.99
N PHE A 514 18.34 24.22 6.36
CA PHE A 514 18.26 24.10 4.90
C PHE A 514 16.99 24.71 4.31
N ASN A 515 16.32 25.62 5.03
CA ASN A 515 15.12 26.31 4.59
C ASN A 515 14.17 25.36 3.85
N LEU A 516 13.74 24.26 4.47
CA LEU A 516 12.99 23.21 3.78
C LEU A 516 11.74 23.80 3.13
N HIS A 517 11.62 23.66 1.81
CA HIS A 517 10.44 23.93 1.02
C HIS A 517 9.80 22.62 0.58
N PHE A 518 8.47 22.57 0.54
CA PHE A 518 7.78 21.40 0.00
C PHE A 518 6.41 21.75 -0.58
N SER A 519 5.97 20.91 -1.52
CA SER A 519 4.60 20.92 -2.02
C SER A 519 3.69 19.98 -1.22
N SER A 520 2.44 20.38 -1.08
CA SER A 520 1.38 19.65 -0.40
C SER A 520 0.01 19.94 -1.04
N ASN A 521 -0.97 19.09 -0.75
CA ASN A 521 -2.39 19.40 -1.04
C ASN A 521 -2.95 20.49 -0.11
N GLY A 522 -2.25 20.76 1.00
CA GLY A 522 -2.65 21.74 2.00
C GLY A 522 -2.56 21.19 3.41
N ILE A 523 -2.33 22.10 4.35
CA ILE A 523 -2.27 21.86 5.78
C ILE A 523 -3.31 22.78 6.42
N VAL A 524 -4.15 22.21 7.30
CA VAL A 524 -5.20 22.95 7.98
C VAL A 524 -4.56 24.03 8.86
N ASN A 525 -4.97 25.29 8.64
CA ASN A 525 -4.60 26.39 9.51
C ASN A 525 -5.69 26.61 10.56
N TYR A 526 -5.50 26.08 11.76
CA TYR A 526 -6.48 26.18 12.84
C TYR A 526 -6.71 27.62 13.36
N ASP A 527 -5.81 28.56 13.03
CA ASP A 527 -5.95 29.97 13.39
C ASP A 527 -6.76 30.78 12.35
N SER A 528 -7.13 30.16 11.23
CA SER A 528 -7.91 30.85 10.18
C SER A 528 -9.39 30.97 10.55
N GLU A 529 -10.03 32.05 10.10
CA GLU A 529 -11.43 32.35 10.42
C GLU A 529 -12.39 31.28 9.87
N ASN A 530 -12.15 30.80 8.65
CA ASN A 530 -12.95 29.73 8.03
C ASN A 530 -12.82 28.39 8.79
N VAL A 531 -11.62 28.01 9.21
CA VAL A 531 -11.41 26.79 10.02
C VAL A 531 -12.00 26.94 11.42
N THR A 532 -11.91 28.12 12.03
CA THR A 532 -12.52 28.41 13.33
C THR A 532 -14.04 28.32 13.26
N SER A 533 -14.64 28.89 12.21
CA SER A 533 -16.09 28.79 11.96
C SER A 533 -16.53 27.33 11.78
N PHE A 534 -15.82 26.57 10.94
CA PHE A 534 -16.06 25.15 10.76
C PHE A 534 -15.92 24.37 12.08
N ALA A 535 -14.88 24.65 12.88
CA ALA A 535 -14.65 23.98 14.15
C ALA A 535 -15.73 24.27 15.18
N ASN A 536 -16.25 25.50 15.23
CA ASN A 536 -17.39 25.85 16.07
C ASN A 536 -18.63 25.04 15.66
N HIS A 537 -19.00 25.04 14.38
CA HIS A 537 -20.16 24.29 13.89
C HIS A 537 -19.99 22.78 14.12
N TYR A 538 -18.78 22.26 13.95
CA TYR A 538 -18.43 20.87 14.24
C TYR A 538 -18.58 20.52 15.72
N ARG A 539 -18.09 21.39 16.63
CA ARG A 539 -18.22 21.22 18.08
C ARG A 539 -19.67 21.27 18.54
N ASP A 540 -20.45 22.21 18.01
CA ASP A 540 -21.87 22.36 18.36
C ASP A 540 -22.68 21.12 17.94
N LYS A 541 -22.30 20.50 16.82
CA LYS A 541 -23.00 19.33 16.28
C LYS A 541 -22.55 18.00 16.86
N PHE A 542 -21.25 17.81 17.07
CA PHE A 542 -20.66 16.52 17.39
C PHE A 542 -19.96 16.46 18.74
N PHE A 543 -19.95 17.56 19.50
CA PHE A 543 -19.33 17.65 20.83
C PHE A 543 -17.87 17.15 20.85
N SER A 544 -17.14 17.37 19.76
CA SER A 544 -15.76 16.93 19.57
C SER A 544 -15.00 17.90 18.68
N GLU A 545 -13.67 17.82 18.68
CA GLU A 545 -12.83 18.64 17.80
C GLU A 545 -12.73 18.05 16.39
N PRO A 546 -12.73 18.87 15.33
CA PRO A 546 -12.55 18.39 13.98
C PRO A 546 -11.14 17.87 13.75
N THR A 547 -11.04 16.80 12.96
CA THR A 547 -9.77 16.26 12.49
C THR A 547 -9.43 16.77 11.10
N GLU A 548 -8.16 16.66 10.69
CA GLU A 548 -7.73 16.95 9.31
C GLU A 548 -8.57 16.18 8.28
N LEU A 549 -8.99 14.94 8.60
CA LEU A 549 -9.86 14.12 7.77
C LEU A 549 -11.26 14.72 7.63
N ALA A 550 -11.81 15.31 8.69
CA ALA A 550 -13.10 15.99 8.64
C ALA A 550 -13.03 17.25 7.77
N CYS A 551 -11.96 18.06 7.91
CA CYS A 551 -11.73 19.22 7.05
C CYS A 551 -11.59 18.83 5.57
N GLU A 552 -10.81 17.78 5.28
CA GLU A 552 -10.64 17.27 3.91
C GLU A 552 -11.96 16.74 3.32
N SER A 553 -12.78 16.08 4.15
CA SER A 553 -14.09 15.58 3.73
C SER A 553 -15.09 16.71 3.50
N TYR A 554 -15.00 17.80 4.27
CA TYR A 554 -15.76 19.03 4.04
C TYR A 554 -15.38 19.67 2.69
N ASP A 555 -14.08 19.89 2.47
CA ASP A 555 -13.55 20.46 1.23
C ASP A 555 -13.95 19.63 0.00
N MET A 556 -13.90 18.30 0.11
CA MET A 556 -14.30 17.37 -0.93
C MET A 556 -15.74 17.60 -1.40
N VAL A 557 -16.68 17.72 -0.45
CA VAL A 557 -18.09 17.87 -0.76
C VAL A 557 -18.36 19.25 -1.36
N LYS A 558 -17.79 20.30 -0.77
CA LYS A 558 -18.00 21.67 -1.28
C LYS A 558 -17.41 21.85 -2.68
N SER A 559 -16.21 21.32 -2.92
CA SER A 559 -15.56 21.40 -4.24
C SER A 559 -16.29 20.60 -5.31
N ILE A 560 -16.72 19.36 -5.03
CA ILE A 560 -17.46 18.58 -6.04
C ILE A 560 -18.81 19.20 -6.36
N PHE A 561 -19.49 19.79 -5.37
CA PHE A 561 -20.74 20.51 -5.62
C PHE A 561 -20.54 21.74 -6.51
N LEU A 562 -19.48 22.51 -6.29
CA LEU A 562 -19.14 23.64 -7.16
C LEU A 562 -18.91 23.18 -8.61
N GLU A 563 -18.28 22.03 -8.79
CA GLU A 563 -17.98 21.45 -10.10
C GLU A 563 -19.23 20.89 -10.81
N VAL A 564 -20.06 20.11 -10.12
CA VAL A 564 -21.14 19.34 -10.77
C VAL A 564 -22.54 19.92 -10.59
N PHE A 565 -22.75 20.79 -9.61
CA PHE A 565 -24.02 21.46 -9.33
C PHE A 565 -23.79 22.96 -9.10
N PRO A 566 -23.16 23.70 -10.03
CA PRO A 566 -22.85 25.11 -9.83
C PRO A 566 -24.14 25.95 -9.68
N ALA A 567 -24.15 26.84 -8.67
CA ALA A 567 -25.22 27.82 -8.49
C ALA A 567 -25.22 28.91 -9.58
N ASP A 568 -24.06 29.20 -10.17
CA ASP A 568 -23.88 30.16 -11.27
C ASP A 568 -22.93 29.57 -12.31
N THR A 569 -23.44 29.35 -13.52
CA THR A 569 -22.69 28.77 -14.65
C THR A 569 -21.60 29.69 -15.19
N ASN A 570 -21.61 30.98 -14.84
CA ASN A 570 -20.62 31.97 -15.27
C ASN A 570 -19.47 32.16 -14.26
N SER A 571 -19.51 31.50 -13.11
CA SER A 571 -18.53 31.65 -12.05
C SER A 571 -17.30 30.76 -12.23
N SER A 572 -16.15 31.22 -11.73
CA SER A 572 -14.92 30.41 -11.68
C SER A 572 -15.14 29.17 -10.80
N ILE A 573 -14.76 27.99 -11.29
CA ILE A 573 -14.89 26.70 -10.58
C ILE A 573 -13.77 26.51 -9.53
N PHE A 574 -13.06 27.58 -9.16
CA PHE A 574 -12.05 27.55 -8.11
C PHE A 574 -12.71 27.47 -6.72
N TYR A 575 -12.45 26.39 -5.99
CA TYR A 575 -12.85 26.25 -4.59
C TYR A 575 -11.66 26.55 -3.67
N SER A 576 -11.84 27.47 -2.73
CA SER A 576 -10.91 27.72 -1.62
C SER A 576 -11.43 27.03 -0.37
N GLY A 577 -10.65 26.07 0.16
CA GLY A 577 -11.08 25.19 1.24
C GLY A 577 -10.40 25.45 2.58
N LEU A 578 -10.79 24.65 3.58
CA LEU A 578 -10.22 24.63 4.92
C LEU A 578 -8.79 24.08 4.93
N LYS A 579 -8.56 23.04 4.11
CA LYS A 579 -7.27 22.40 3.90
C LYS A 579 -6.80 22.61 2.48
N SER A 580 -7.61 22.17 1.51
CA SER A 580 -7.23 22.08 0.11
C SER A 580 -8.00 23.10 -0.71
N ASP A 581 -7.28 23.81 -1.57
CA ASP A 581 -7.94 24.53 -2.67
C ASP A 581 -8.18 23.50 -3.77
N VAL A 582 -9.20 23.66 -4.59
CA VAL A 582 -9.57 22.65 -5.59
C VAL A 582 -9.92 23.29 -6.92
N ILE A 583 -9.27 22.77 -7.97
CA ILE A 583 -9.64 22.93 -9.37
C ILE A 583 -9.55 21.54 -9.98
N PHE A 584 -10.68 20.99 -10.44
CA PHE A 584 -10.65 19.70 -11.12
C PHE A 584 -10.26 19.88 -12.58
N HIS A 585 -9.30 19.07 -13.03
CA HIS A 585 -8.90 19.03 -14.43
C HIS A 585 -8.78 17.58 -14.89
N LYS A 586 -9.24 17.29 -16.11
CA LYS A 586 -9.10 15.96 -16.72
C LYS A 586 -7.64 15.68 -17.01
N ILE A 587 -7.19 14.45 -16.76
CA ILE A 587 -5.79 14.07 -17.04
C ILE A 587 -5.56 13.96 -18.55
N GLU A 588 -6.54 13.42 -19.25
CA GLU A 588 -6.60 13.21 -20.70
C GLU A 588 -8.07 13.06 -21.14
N ASP A 589 -8.30 12.99 -22.46
CA ASP A 589 -9.61 12.72 -23.03
C ASP A 589 -10.18 11.40 -22.48
N ASN A 590 -11.46 11.41 -22.10
CA ASN A 590 -12.18 10.28 -21.48
C ASN A 590 -11.65 9.80 -20.11
N SER A 591 -10.71 10.51 -19.49
CA SER A 591 -10.32 10.27 -18.10
C SER A 591 -11.17 11.08 -17.12
N GLY A 592 -11.15 10.65 -15.86
CA GLY A 592 -11.64 11.43 -14.73
C GLY A 592 -10.74 12.63 -14.43
N SER A 593 -11.17 13.43 -13.47
CA SER A 593 -10.50 14.67 -13.11
C SER A 593 -9.68 14.50 -11.82
N GLU A 594 -8.51 15.12 -11.77
CA GLU A 594 -7.78 15.32 -10.53
C GLU A 594 -7.68 16.79 -10.17
N ASN A 595 -7.54 17.05 -8.87
CA ASN A 595 -7.22 18.38 -8.39
C ASN A 595 -5.81 18.78 -8.86
N ILE A 596 -5.71 19.93 -9.53
CA ILE A 596 -4.42 20.46 -10.03
C ILE A 596 -3.79 21.49 -9.12
N THR A 597 -4.48 21.93 -8.06
CA THR A 597 -3.91 22.91 -7.13
C THR A 597 -2.82 22.27 -6.27
N VAL A 598 -1.78 23.05 -6.00
CA VAL A 598 -0.67 22.66 -5.14
C VAL A 598 -0.32 23.82 -4.23
N LYS A 599 -0.26 23.59 -2.92
CA LYS A 599 0.19 24.58 -1.94
C LYS A 599 1.67 24.36 -1.64
N PHE A 600 2.41 25.45 -1.53
CA PHE A 600 3.81 25.45 -1.16
C PHE A 600 3.99 25.91 0.28
N TYR A 601 4.92 25.28 0.99
CA TYR A 601 5.25 25.63 2.36
C TYR A 601 6.76 25.76 2.51
N LYS A 602 7.20 26.63 3.41
CA LYS A 602 8.58 26.72 3.87
C LYS A 602 8.66 26.62 5.38
N LEU A 603 9.69 25.94 5.88
CA LEU A 603 10.07 25.99 7.28
C LEU A 603 11.10 27.10 7.47
N ASN A 604 10.72 28.14 8.23
CA ASN A 604 11.59 29.27 8.57
C ASN A 604 11.47 29.60 10.05
N ASN A 605 12.60 29.71 10.75
CA ASN A 605 12.65 29.91 12.20
C ASN A 605 11.76 28.93 12.98
N PHE A 606 11.74 27.66 12.57
CA PHE A 606 10.92 26.59 13.15
C PHE A 606 9.40 26.81 13.00
N ILE A 607 8.99 27.81 12.23
CA ILE A 607 7.60 28.12 11.91
C ILE A 607 7.34 27.69 10.47
N LEU A 608 6.26 26.94 10.30
CA LEU A 608 5.77 26.56 8.98
C LEU A 608 4.98 27.72 8.38
N ASN A 609 5.42 28.22 7.23
CA ASN A 609 4.75 29.30 6.53
C ASN A 609 4.25 28.79 5.18
N GLN A 610 2.98 29.00 4.87
CA GLN A 610 2.47 28.82 3.51
C GLN A 610 3.06 29.92 2.62
N LEU A 611 3.45 29.54 1.41
CA LEU A 611 3.89 30.44 0.37
C LEU A 611 2.71 30.71 -0.56
N PHE A 612 2.41 31.99 -0.78
CA PHE A 612 1.43 32.42 -1.76
C PHE A 612 2.17 32.71 -3.07
N GLU A 613 1.66 32.20 -4.18
CA GLU A 613 2.13 32.61 -5.49
C GLU A 613 1.64 34.04 -5.73
N ASN A 614 2.57 35.00 -5.76
CA ASN A 614 2.28 36.38 -6.17
C ASN A 614 2.05 36.48 -7.68
#